data_AF-V5KVW4-F1
#
_entry.id   AF-V5KVW4-F1
#
_cell.length_a   1.000
_cell.length_b   1.000
_cell.length_c   1.000
_cell.angle_alpha   90.00
_cell.angle_beta   90.00
_cell.angle_gamma   90.00
#
_symmetry.space_group_name_H-M   'P 1'
#
loop_
_entity.id
_entity.type
_entity.pdbx_description
1 polymer ?
#
loop_
_entity_poly.entity_id
_entity_poly.type
_entity_poly.pdbx_seq_one_letter_code
_entity_poly.pdbx_strand_id
1 'polypeptide(L)'
;LEQDCRRPARQVVLKTADRLDMTEFPIPAYELANIPRYFLGSIQYSSGCPYQCEFCDIPGLYGRNPRLKTPQQITAELDKLLECGINGSVYFVDDNFIGNRKAALDLLPHLVEWQERTGYVLRLSCEATLNIAKRPEILALMRDAWFGTIFCGIETP
;
A
#
# COMPACT_ATOMS: atom_id res chain seq x y z
N LEU A 1 -13.88 10.85 -20.44
CA LEU A 1 -14.47 11.33 -19.17
C LEU A 1 -13.72 12.54 -18.63
N GLU A 2 -12.39 12.63 -18.78
CA GLU A 2 -11.61 13.80 -18.35
C GLU A 2 -11.90 15.11 -19.10
N GLN A 3 -12.44 15.05 -20.32
CA GLN A 3 -12.63 16.25 -21.16
C GLN A 3 -13.99 16.94 -20.97
N ASP A 4 -14.94 16.32 -20.25
CA ASP A 4 -16.31 16.85 -20.09
C ASP A 4 -16.88 16.48 -18.73
N CYS A 5 -17.07 17.49 -17.86
CA CYS A 5 -17.62 17.34 -16.52
C CYS A 5 -19.16 17.27 -16.48
N ARG A 6 -19.86 17.34 -17.62
CA ARG A 6 -21.32 17.23 -17.65
C ARG A 6 -21.77 15.83 -17.24
N ARG A 7 -22.85 15.77 -16.45
CA ARG A 7 -23.46 14.50 -16.05
C ARG A 7 -23.94 13.73 -17.30
N PRO A 8 -23.56 12.46 -17.48
CA PRO A 8 -24.02 11.68 -18.62
C PRO A 8 -25.54 11.45 -18.55
N ALA A 9 -26.20 11.43 -19.72
CA ALA A 9 -27.65 11.23 -19.83
C ALA A 9 -28.13 9.85 -19.34
N ARG A 10 -27.22 8.89 -19.17
CA ARG A 10 -27.45 7.55 -18.62
C ARG A 10 -26.28 7.13 -17.74
N GLN A 11 -26.52 6.17 -16.84
CA GLN A 11 -25.46 5.59 -16.03
C GLN A 11 -24.37 4.98 -16.92
N VAL A 12 -23.14 5.40 -16.70
CA VAL A 12 -21.95 4.78 -17.30
C VAL A 12 -21.50 3.67 -16.36
N VAL A 13 -21.41 2.44 -16.87
CA VAL A 13 -20.93 1.28 -16.11
C VAL A 13 -19.57 0.92 -16.66
N LEU A 14 -18.53 1.07 -15.83
CA LEU A 14 -17.18 0.62 -16.14
C LEU A 14 -16.98 -0.77 -15.56
N LYS A 15 -16.45 -1.69 -16.36
CA LYS A 15 -16.14 -3.06 -15.94
C LYS A 15 -14.65 -3.32 -16.17
N THR A 16 -13.98 -3.77 -15.12
CA THR A 16 -12.60 -4.26 -15.22
C THR A 16 -12.63 -5.61 -15.93
N ALA A 17 -12.15 -5.67 -17.17
CA ALA A 17 -12.00 -6.93 -17.90
C ALA A 17 -10.75 -7.68 -17.41
N ASP A 18 -9.62 -6.97 -17.41
CA ASP A 18 -8.32 -7.49 -17.03
C ASP A 18 -7.73 -6.66 -15.88
N ARG A 19 -6.99 -7.35 -15.01
CA ARG A 19 -6.26 -6.73 -13.90
C ARG A 19 -4.77 -6.84 -14.20
N LEU A 20 -4.16 -5.71 -14.54
CA LEU A 20 -2.74 -5.61 -14.91
C LEU A 20 -1.82 -6.16 -13.81
N ASP A 21 -0.65 -6.70 -14.15
CA ASP A 21 0.32 -7.05 -13.10
C ASP A 21 0.76 -5.79 -12.34
N MET A 22 0.91 -5.88 -11.02
CA MET A 22 1.37 -4.74 -10.20
C MET A 22 2.82 -4.33 -10.57
N THR A 23 3.61 -5.25 -11.12
CA THR A 23 4.97 -4.99 -11.60
C THR A 23 5.03 -4.10 -12.85
N GLU A 24 3.94 -3.97 -13.59
CA GLU A 24 3.85 -3.11 -14.78
C GLU A 24 3.49 -1.66 -14.44
N PHE A 25 3.10 -1.37 -13.19
CA PHE A 25 2.76 -0.01 -12.78
C PHE A 25 4.05 0.82 -12.64
N PRO A 26 4.11 2.00 -13.27
CA PRO A 26 5.23 2.91 -13.07
C PRO A 26 5.19 3.49 -11.65
N ILE A 27 6.33 4.06 -11.23
CA ILE A 27 6.37 4.93 -10.04
C ILE A 27 5.29 6.03 -10.23
N PRO A 28 4.41 6.26 -9.25
CA PRO A 28 3.45 7.35 -9.34
C PRO A 28 4.15 8.67 -9.61
N ALA A 29 3.54 9.54 -10.43
CA ALA A 29 4.10 10.84 -10.80
C ALA A 29 4.03 11.83 -9.63
N TYR A 30 4.73 11.53 -8.53
CA TYR A 30 4.72 12.30 -7.29
C TYR A 30 5.15 13.75 -7.50
N GLU A 31 6.01 14.02 -8.49
CA GLU A 31 6.44 15.36 -8.87
C GLU A 31 5.31 16.26 -9.41
N LEU A 32 4.20 15.68 -9.86
CA LEU A 32 3.02 16.45 -10.28
C LEU A 32 2.17 16.91 -9.08
N ALA A 33 2.38 16.32 -7.91
CA ALA A 33 1.77 16.73 -6.67
C ALA A 33 2.72 17.61 -5.85
N ASN A 34 2.17 18.57 -5.11
CA ASN A 34 2.97 19.36 -4.16
C ASN A 34 3.13 18.58 -2.84
N ILE A 35 3.94 17.52 -2.87
CA ILE A 35 4.12 16.55 -1.77
C ILE A 35 4.35 17.20 -0.39
N PRO A 36 5.15 18.28 -0.24
CA PRO A 36 5.34 18.93 1.06
C PRO A 36 4.07 19.50 1.71
N ARG A 37 2.97 19.63 0.96
CA ARG A 37 1.66 20.07 1.49
C ARG A 37 0.81 18.92 2.05
N TYR A 38 1.24 17.68 1.88
CA TYR A 38 0.51 16.50 2.35
C TYR A 38 1.06 16.03 3.68
N PHE A 39 0.15 15.66 4.59
CA PHE A 39 0.51 15.12 5.90
C PHE A 39 1.14 13.72 5.82
N LEU A 40 0.81 12.95 4.78
CA LEU A 40 1.15 11.54 4.65
C LEU A 40 1.48 11.22 3.19
N GLY A 41 2.63 10.59 2.96
CA GLY A 41 2.93 9.97 1.67
C GLY A 41 2.15 8.67 1.53
N SER A 42 1.82 8.28 0.30
CA SER A 42 1.11 7.02 0.04
C SER A 42 1.87 6.16 -0.95
N ILE A 43 1.96 4.87 -0.63
CA ILE A 43 2.49 3.82 -1.51
C ILE A 43 1.50 2.67 -1.50
N GLN A 44 1.33 2.02 -2.64
CA GLN A 44 0.58 0.78 -2.74
C GLN A 44 1.55 -0.36 -3.06
N TYR A 45 1.64 -1.33 -2.16
CA TYR A 45 2.45 -2.53 -2.38
C TYR A 45 1.67 -3.63 -3.08
N SER A 46 0.43 -3.84 -2.67
CA SER A 46 -0.43 -4.91 -3.14
C SER A 46 -1.84 -4.43 -3.45
N SER A 47 -2.53 -5.19 -4.30
CA SER A 47 -3.91 -4.92 -4.67
C SER A 47 -4.72 -6.21 -4.68
N GLY A 48 -5.82 -6.22 -3.93
CA GLY A 48 -6.67 -7.38 -3.70
C GLY A 48 -6.44 -8.02 -2.34
N CYS A 49 -7.43 -8.77 -1.86
CA CYS A 49 -7.42 -9.36 -0.52
C CYS A 49 -8.09 -10.75 -0.54
N PRO A 50 -7.47 -11.78 0.08
CA PRO A 50 -8.01 -13.15 0.03
C PRO A 50 -9.23 -13.35 0.93
N TYR A 51 -9.44 -12.45 1.89
CA TYR A 51 -10.52 -12.55 2.87
C TYR A 51 -11.91 -12.33 2.24
N GLN A 52 -12.96 -12.71 2.97
CA GLN A 52 -14.37 -12.65 2.56
C GLN A 52 -15.20 -11.94 3.62
N CYS A 53 -14.74 -10.79 4.08
CA CYS A 53 -15.53 -9.97 4.99
C CYS A 53 -16.83 -9.55 4.26
N GLU A 54 -17.99 -9.82 4.85
CA GLU A 54 -19.30 -9.66 4.18
C GLU A 54 -19.64 -8.21 3.81
N PHE A 55 -19.03 -7.26 4.51
CA PHE A 55 -19.19 -5.83 4.31
C PHE A 55 -18.18 -5.23 3.31
N CYS A 56 -17.21 -6.01 2.86
CA CYS A 56 -16.04 -5.53 2.13
C CYS A 56 -16.17 -5.78 0.61
N ASP A 57 -15.97 -4.74 -0.19
CA ASP A 57 -16.04 -4.78 -1.66
C ASP A 57 -14.69 -5.08 -2.35
N ILE A 58 -13.59 -5.03 -1.59
CA ILE A 58 -12.21 -5.25 -2.07
C ILE A 58 -12.05 -6.52 -2.92
N PRO A 59 -12.53 -7.71 -2.50
CA PRO A 59 -12.37 -8.91 -3.32
C PRO A 59 -13.13 -8.83 -4.65
N GLY A 60 -14.23 -8.08 -4.71
CA GLY A 60 -15.01 -7.85 -5.92
C GLY A 60 -14.33 -6.85 -6.86
N LEU A 61 -13.82 -5.75 -6.31
CA LEU A 61 -13.13 -4.70 -7.08
C LEU A 61 -11.73 -5.17 -7.53
N TYR A 62 -10.87 -5.51 -6.57
CA TYR A 62 -9.44 -5.72 -6.80
C TYR A 62 -9.03 -7.19 -6.94
N GLY A 63 -9.96 -8.11 -6.65
CA GLY A 63 -9.74 -9.55 -6.78
C GLY A 63 -9.30 -10.20 -5.48
N ARG A 64 -9.37 -11.53 -5.46
CA ARG A 64 -9.13 -12.37 -4.27
C ARG A 64 -7.66 -12.74 -4.08
N ASN A 65 -6.88 -12.70 -5.15
CA ASN A 65 -5.46 -13.03 -5.11
C ASN A 65 -4.69 -11.72 -5.11
N PRO A 66 -4.01 -11.35 -4.01
CA PRO A 66 -3.21 -10.14 -3.98
C PRO A 66 -2.15 -10.18 -5.07
N ARG A 67 -2.18 -9.17 -5.95
CA ARG A 67 -1.08 -8.88 -6.88
C ARG A 67 -0.10 -7.97 -6.16
N LEU A 68 1.19 -8.09 -6.46
CA LEU A 68 2.26 -7.50 -5.65
C LEU A 68 3.23 -6.71 -6.54
N LYS A 69 3.67 -5.54 -6.07
CA LYS A 69 4.88 -4.91 -6.58
C LYS A 69 6.12 -5.65 -6.09
N THR A 70 7.23 -5.47 -6.78
CA THR A 70 8.54 -5.95 -6.30
C THR A 70 9.05 -5.08 -5.14
N PRO A 71 9.91 -5.60 -4.25
CA PRO A 71 10.58 -4.78 -3.23
C PRO A 71 11.38 -3.60 -3.82
N GLN A 72 11.92 -3.77 -5.02
CA GLN A 72 12.67 -2.72 -5.73
C GLN A 72 11.75 -1.58 -6.17
N GLN A 73 10.54 -1.87 -6.65
CA GLN A 73 9.55 -0.82 -6.96
C GLN A 73 9.18 -0.04 -5.69
N ILE A 74 8.99 -0.71 -4.56
CA ILE A 74 8.61 -0.06 -3.30
C ILE A 74 9.71 0.86 -2.78
N THR A 75 10.95 0.39 -2.76
CA THR A 75 12.08 1.21 -2.31
C THR A 75 12.34 2.38 -3.28
N ALA A 76 12.16 2.20 -4.58
CA ALA A 76 12.24 3.29 -5.56
C ALA A 76 11.10 4.33 -5.39
N GLU A 77 9.87 3.90 -5.07
CA GLU A 77 8.77 4.82 -4.75
C GLU A 77 9.03 5.62 -3.47
N LEU A 78 9.63 4.99 -2.44
CA LEU A 78 10.04 5.68 -1.21
C LEU A 78 11.15 6.71 -1.49
N ASP A 79 12.16 6.33 -2.27
CA ASP A 79 13.23 7.26 -2.69
C ASP A 79 12.62 8.44 -3.46
N LYS A 80 11.70 8.19 -4.39
CA LYS A 80 11.02 9.25 -5.15
C LYS A 80 10.20 10.18 -4.27
N LEU A 81 9.48 9.64 -3.28
CA LEU A 81 8.73 10.45 -2.33
C LEU A 81 9.64 11.36 -1.51
N LEU A 82 10.80 10.86 -1.07
CA LEU A 82 11.83 11.67 -0.39
C LEU A 82 12.35 12.78 -1.29
N GLU A 83 12.68 12.48 -2.55
CA GLU A 83 13.10 13.48 -3.54
C GLU A 83 12.05 14.58 -3.73
N CYS A 84 10.76 14.21 -3.72
CA CYS A 84 9.65 15.15 -3.82
C CYS A 84 9.36 15.91 -2.50
N GLY A 85 10.10 15.61 -1.43
CA GLY A 85 10.05 16.34 -0.16
C GLY A 85 8.99 15.86 0.82
N ILE A 86 8.59 14.58 0.77
CA ILE A 86 7.80 14.03 1.86
C ILE A 86 8.58 14.14 3.17
N ASN A 87 7.87 14.39 4.25
CA ASN A 87 8.42 14.49 5.59
C ASN A 87 7.50 13.71 6.54
N GLY A 88 8.09 12.95 7.44
CA GLY A 88 7.39 12.37 8.58
C GLY A 88 6.93 10.94 8.37
N SER A 89 5.89 10.72 7.55
CA SER A 89 5.23 9.40 7.49
C SER A 89 4.79 8.99 6.08
N VAL A 90 4.88 7.70 5.80
CA VAL A 90 4.32 7.05 4.61
C VAL A 90 3.36 5.95 5.02
N TYR A 91 2.24 5.87 4.31
CA TYR A 91 1.18 4.88 4.52
C TYR A 91 1.11 3.93 3.34
N PHE A 92 1.22 2.64 3.64
CA PHE A 92 0.89 1.57 2.72
C PHE A 92 -0.63 1.46 2.64
N VAL A 93 -1.20 1.88 1.50
CA VAL A 93 -2.65 1.95 1.26
C VAL A 93 -3.29 0.59 0.95
N ASP A 94 -2.50 -0.47 1.07
CA ASP A 94 -2.93 -1.86 0.94
C ASP A 94 -4.09 -2.18 1.89
N ASP A 95 -5.16 -2.80 1.38
CA ASP A 95 -6.31 -3.24 2.19
C ASP A 95 -5.92 -4.25 3.28
N ASN A 96 -4.81 -4.96 3.05
CA ASN A 96 -4.18 -5.83 4.04
C ASN A 96 -2.72 -6.08 3.67
N PHE A 97 -1.80 -5.37 4.32
CA PHE A 97 -0.36 -5.49 4.10
C PHE A 97 0.16 -6.93 4.28
N ILE A 98 -0.44 -7.69 5.21
CA ILE A 98 -0.09 -9.10 5.46
C ILE A 98 -1.02 -10.09 4.74
N GLY A 99 -1.80 -9.63 3.76
CA GLY A 99 -2.74 -10.44 2.98
C GLY A 99 -2.04 -11.59 2.25
N ASN A 100 -0.78 -11.40 1.86
CA ASN A 100 0.13 -12.47 1.47
C ASN A 100 1.34 -12.50 2.40
N ARG A 101 1.35 -13.48 3.31
CA ARG A 101 2.37 -13.58 4.37
C ARG A 101 3.78 -13.80 3.86
N LYS A 102 3.94 -14.65 2.84
CA LYS A 102 5.25 -14.92 2.24
C LYS A 102 5.81 -13.65 1.59
N ALA A 103 4.94 -12.89 0.92
CA ALA A 103 5.30 -11.65 0.28
C ALA A 103 5.65 -10.54 1.29
N ALA A 104 4.96 -10.47 2.43
CA ALA A 104 5.33 -9.52 3.49
C ALA A 104 6.72 -9.84 4.06
N LEU A 105 7.03 -11.12 4.31
CA LEU A 105 8.34 -11.56 4.77
C LEU A 105 9.46 -11.36 3.73
N ASP A 106 9.12 -11.31 2.45
CA ASP A 106 10.04 -10.99 1.36
C ASP A 106 10.33 -9.48 1.29
N LEU A 107 9.30 -8.63 1.41
CA LEU A 107 9.42 -7.18 1.35
C LEU A 107 10.13 -6.57 2.57
N LEU A 108 9.77 -7.01 3.78
CA LEU A 108 10.18 -6.34 5.01
C LEU A 108 11.70 -6.20 5.19
N PRO A 109 12.54 -7.21 4.88
CA PRO A 109 14.00 -7.05 4.94
C PRO A 109 14.52 -5.90 4.06
N HIS A 110 13.93 -5.69 2.88
CA HIS A 110 14.30 -4.57 2.01
C HIS A 110 13.89 -3.21 2.59
N LEU A 111 12.77 -3.16 3.31
CA LEU A 111 12.37 -1.94 4.02
C LEU A 111 13.28 -1.64 5.21
N VAL A 112 13.74 -2.67 5.94
CA VAL A 112 14.74 -2.50 7.02
C VAL A 112 16.03 -1.93 6.45
N GLU A 113 16.58 -2.54 5.39
CA GLU A 113 17.80 -2.06 4.72
C GLU A 113 17.63 -0.62 4.20
N TRP A 114 16.47 -0.30 3.62
CA TRP A 114 16.16 1.03 3.14
C TRP A 114 16.12 2.07 4.28
N GLN A 115 15.52 1.73 5.42
CA GLN A 115 15.49 2.58 6.60
C GLN A 115 16.89 2.81 7.18
N GLU A 116 17.69 1.76 7.32
CA GLU A 116 19.07 1.86 7.80
C GLU A 116 19.91 2.77 6.91
N ARG A 117 19.82 2.58 5.58
CA ARG A 117 20.53 3.38 4.57
C ARG A 117 20.14 4.86 4.62
N THR A 118 18.86 5.15 4.82
CA THR A 118 18.34 6.52 4.84
C THR A 118 18.40 7.17 6.22
N GLY A 119 18.81 6.43 7.25
CA GLY A 119 18.93 6.93 8.62
C GLY A 119 17.58 7.08 9.33
N TYR A 120 16.60 6.24 8.99
CA TYR A 120 15.25 6.27 9.55
C TYR A 120 14.61 7.64 9.42
N VAL A 121 14.42 8.11 8.18
CA VAL A 121 13.83 9.44 7.89
C VAL A 121 12.31 9.41 7.77
N LEU A 122 11.71 8.25 7.50
CA LEU A 122 10.26 8.09 7.36
C LEU A 122 9.72 7.05 8.32
N ARG A 123 8.67 7.40 9.06
CA ARG A 123 7.86 6.42 9.79
C ARG A 123 6.92 5.72 8.81
N LEU A 124 6.79 4.40 8.93
CA LEU A 124 5.88 3.63 8.08
C LEU A 124 4.58 3.30 8.83
N SER A 125 3.53 3.08 8.06
CA SER A 125 2.21 2.73 8.55
C SER A 125 1.43 1.91 7.53
N CYS A 126 0.50 1.06 7.96
CA CYS A 126 -0.28 0.22 7.05
C CYS A 126 -1.59 -0.25 7.69
N GLU A 127 -2.43 -0.88 6.87
CA GLU A 127 -3.58 -1.68 7.33
C GLU A 127 -3.23 -3.17 7.37
N ALA A 128 -3.74 -3.87 8.38
CA ALA A 128 -3.58 -5.30 8.50
C ALA A 128 -4.76 -5.93 9.24
N THR A 129 -5.08 -7.19 8.91
CA THR A 129 -6.01 -7.98 9.74
C THR A 129 -5.42 -8.29 11.11
N LEU A 130 -6.26 -8.43 12.14
CA LEU A 130 -5.85 -8.81 13.51
C LEU A 130 -5.02 -10.12 13.59
N ASN A 131 -5.09 -10.97 12.56
CA ASN A 131 -4.23 -12.15 12.42
C ASN A 131 -2.73 -11.85 12.51
N ILE A 132 -2.30 -10.60 12.30
CA ILE A 132 -0.92 -10.15 12.49
C ILE A 132 -0.43 -10.36 13.93
N ALA A 133 -1.32 -10.29 14.93
CA ALA A 133 -0.98 -10.53 16.33
C ALA A 133 -0.41 -11.94 16.58
N LYS A 134 -0.69 -12.90 15.69
CA LYS A 134 -0.15 -14.27 15.74
C LYS A 134 1.20 -14.40 15.02
N ARG A 135 1.80 -13.30 14.58
CA ARG A 135 3.01 -13.25 13.73
C ARG A 135 4.09 -12.36 14.36
N PRO A 136 4.65 -12.74 15.51
CA PRO A 136 5.71 -11.97 16.15
C PRO A 136 6.92 -11.77 15.23
N GLU A 137 7.19 -12.70 14.31
CA GLU A 137 8.26 -12.61 13.31
C GLU A 137 8.06 -11.46 12.32
N ILE A 138 6.81 -11.20 11.90
CA ILE A 138 6.47 -10.08 11.01
C ILE A 138 6.49 -8.78 11.79
N LEU A 139 5.92 -8.77 13.00
CA LEU A 139 5.91 -7.59 13.86
C LEU A 139 7.33 -7.14 14.24
N ALA A 140 8.26 -8.07 14.45
CA ALA A 140 9.66 -7.75 14.70
C ALA A 140 10.29 -7.02 13.51
N LEU A 141 10.14 -7.54 12.29
CA LEU A 141 10.64 -6.90 11.09
C LEU A 141 9.96 -5.55 10.80
N MET A 142 8.65 -5.43 11.07
CA MET A 142 7.93 -4.17 10.96
C MET A 142 8.46 -3.12 11.93
N ARG A 143 8.75 -3.50 13.19
CA ARG A 143 9.41 -2.62 14.16
C ARG A 143 10.79 -2.18 13.63
N ASP A 144 11.58 -3.11 13.11
CA ASP A 144 12.93 -2.85 12.62
C ASP A 144 12.90 -1.97 11.35
N ALA A 145 11.82 -2.02 10.57
CA ALA A 145 11.52 -1.12 9.44
C ALA A 145 10.78 0.16 9.84
N TRP A 146 10.65 0.44 11.14
CA TRP A 146 10.00 1.61 11.72
C TRP A 146 8.53 1.82 11.32
N PHE A 147 7.77 0.73 11.25
CA PHE A 147 6.31 0.81 11.26
C PHE A 147 5.84 1.29 12.64
N GLY A 148 5.39 2.54 12.72
CA GLY A 148 4.93 3.15 13.96
C GLY A 148 3.43 3.05 14.18
N THR A 149 2.65 2.65 13.18
CA THR A 149 1.20 2.53 13.28
C THR A 149 0.70 1.41 12.37
N ILE A 150 -0.17 0.56 12.92
CA ILE A 150 -0.87 -0.48 12.17
C ILE A 150 -2.36 -0.29 12.45
N PHE A 151 -3.14 -0.01 11.41
CA PHE A 151 -4.59 0.02 11.49
C PHE A 151 -5.13 -1.41 11.38
N CYS A 152 -5.87 -1.84 12.40
CA CYS A 152 -6.40 -3.20 12.48
C CYS A 152 -7.93 -3.20 12.47
N GLY A 153 -8.52 -3.83 11.45
CA GLY A 153 -9.97 -4.12 11.42
C GLY A 153 -10.33 -5.21 12.42
N ILE A 154 -10.98 -4.82 13.52
CA ILE A 154 -11.59 -5.73 14.52
C ILE A 154 -13.03 -6.07 14.13
N GLU A 155 -13.75 -5.08 13.56
CA GLU A 155 -15.14 -5.12 13.11
C GLU A 155 -16.18 -5.32 14.21
N THR A 156 -16.14 -6.44 14.94
CA THR A 156 -17.02 -6.73 16.07
C THR A 156 -16.30 -7.67 17.04
N PRO A 157 -16.40 -7.45 18.37
CA PRO A 157 -15.76 -8.30 19.39
C PRO A 157 -16.23 -9.75 19.41
#